data_AF-Q2H9Q2-F1
#
_entry.id   AF-Q2H9Q2-F1
#
_cell.length_a   1.000
_cell.length_b   1.000
_cell.length_c   1.000
_cell.angle_alpha   90.00
_cell.angle_beta   90.00
_cell.angle_gamma   90.00
#
_symmetry.space_group_name_H-M   'P 1'
#
loop_
_entity.id
_entity.type
_entity.pdbx_description
1 polymer ?
#
loop_
_entity_poly.entity_id
_entity_poly.type
_entity_poly.pdbx_seq_one_letter_code
_entity_poly.pdbx_strand_id
1 'polypeptide(L)'
;MGDVDSLNDKPPASSNIDKRDREYGMFQDPLVVKQNKEIESGLQKQLDAFFEEVRHREIYEFIIKHRPGKPVRAGPRLRGSYNAIIPLEYTDGSAALRVRLPGQTAFPDEAVRVEVATLRYIEKMTSIPVPHVYHWGTAAENPLGLGPYIIMDYIPHENSLEDLLRDPTVPDYKGDLDPNIPRDKLERLYRQAANVILQLSKLEMPKIGSLQQQGDSFGIGSRPLTQDLNDLVVQGGIPPSTLPPENATYSTSDECNCARASFSTPLA
;
A
#
# COMPACT_ATOMS: atom_id res chain seq x y z
N MET A 1 7.96 -79.82 0.96
CA MET A 1 6.89 -80.37 1.83
C MET A 1 6.32 -79.18 2.58
N GLY A 2 4.98 -79.01 2.60
CA GLY A 2 4.23 -77.85 3.11
C GLY A 2 4.53 -77.48 4.57
N ASP A 3 3.99 -76.39 5.14
CA ASP A 3 2.65 -75.81 5.00
C ASP A 3 2.72 -74.26 5.20
N VAL A 4 2.07 -73.44 4.37
CA VAL A 4 0.73 -72.81 4.56
C VAL A 4 0.46 -72.29 5.98
N ASP A 5 0.49 -70.96 6.15
CA ASP A 5 -0.46 -70.32 7.04
C ASP A 5 -0.84 -68.92 6.54
N SER A 6 -2.12 -68.62 6.69
CA SER A 6 -2.87 -67.60 5.95
C SER A 6 -3.22 -66.42 6.84
N LEU A 7 -3.35 -65.25 6.22
CA LEU A 7 -4.28 -64.15 6.59
C LEU A 7 -4.10 -63.48 7.97
N ASN A 8 -3.59 -62.24 7.95
CA ASN A 8 -4.29 -61.12 8.59
C ASN A 8 -3.71 -59.78 8.09
N ASP A 9 -4.23 -59.29 6.97
CA ASP A 9 -4.13 -57.87 6.59
C ASP A 9 -5.10 -57.09 7.48
N LYS A 10 -4.55 -56.43 8.50
CA LYS A 10 -5.27 -55.46 9.32
C LYS A 10 -4.75 -54.07 8.91
N PRO A 11 -5.56 -53.17 8.35
CA PRO A 11 -5.09 -51.83 8.04
C PRO A 11 -4.80 -51.09 9.35
N PRO A 12 -3.68 -50.35 9.47
CA PRO A 12 -3.44 -49.56 10.66
C PRO A 12 -4.44 -48.41 10.75
N ALA A 13 -4.92 -48.23 11.97
CA ALA A 13 -5.99 -47.35 12.43
C ALA A 13 -5.88 -45.90 11.93
N SER A 14 -7.05 -45.34 11.67
CA SER A 14 -7.30 -43.90 11.58
C SER A 14 -6.76 -43.17 12.81
N SER A 15 -5.87 -42.20 12.60
CA SER A 15 -5.55 -41.19 13.61
C SER A 15 -5.70 -39.80 13.00
N ASN A 16 -6.94 -39.31 13.08
CA ASN A 16 -7.20 -37.87 13.12
C ASN A 16 -6.81 -37.40 14.51
N ILE A 17 -5.72 -36.63 14.66
CA ILE A 17 -5.70 -35.43 15.52
C ILE A 17 -4.74 -34.44 14.87
N ASP A 18 -5.35 -33.45 14.22
CA ASP A 18 -4.83 -32.14 13.83
C ASP A 18 -3.97 -31.54 14.95
N LYS A 19 -2.66 -31.82 14.90
CA LYS A 19 -1.67 -31.03 15.62
C LYS A 19 -1.32 -29.88 14.71
N ARG A 20 -1.73 -28.67 15.11
CA ARG A 20 -1.20 -27.42 14.58
C ARG A 20 0.31 -27.37 14.87
N ASP A 21 1.10 -27.99 14.01
CA ASP A 21 2.55 -27.88 14.02
C ASP A 21 2.90 -26.41 13.75
N ARG A 22 3.45 -25.75 14.76
CA ARG A 22 3.96 -24.37 14.66
C ARG A 22 5.08 -24.22 13.61
N GLU A 23 5.62 -25.33 13.09
CA GLU A 23 6.69 -25.34 12.10
C GLU A 23 6.20 -25.23 10.65
N TYR A 24 4.92 -25.50 10.37
CA TYR A 24 4.33 -25.24 9.05
C TYR A 24 3.48 -23.97 9.12
N GLY A 25 4.04 -22.87 8.60
CA GLY A 25 3.30 -21.62 8.39
C GLY A 25 2.00 -21.85 7.61
N MET A 26 0.99 -21.01 7.90
CA MET A 26 -0.36 -20.94 7.30
C MET A 26 -0.70 -22.08 6.32
N PHE A 27 -1.68 -22.92 6.66
CA PHE A 27 -2.26 -23.89 5.74
C PHE A 27 -2.61 -23.21 4.41
N GLN A 28 -1.83 -23.52 3.37
CA GLN A 28 -2.03 -22.98 2.04
C GLN A 28 -3.06 -23.84 1.32
N ASP A 29 -4.28 -23.34 1.21
CA ASP A 29 -5.30 -23.98 0.37
C ASP A 29 -4.84 -23.96 -1.09
N PRO A 30 -4.65 -25.12 -1.75
CA PRO A 30 -4.16 -25.18 -3.13
C PRO A 30 -5.06 -24.46 -4.14
N LEU A 31 -6.37 -24.37 -3.88
CA LEU A 31 -7.31 -23.64 -4.73
C LEU A 31 -7.12 -22.13 -4.59
N VAL A 32 -6.98 -21.65 -3.35
CA VAL A 32 -6.71 -20.23 -3.06
C VAL A 32 -5.35 -19.82 -3.64
N VAL A 33 -4.31 -20.64 -3.46
CA VAL A 33 -2.98 -20.37 -4.02
C VAL A 33 -3.02 -20.32 -5.55
N LYS A 34 -3.74 -21.23 -6.19
CA LYS A 34 -3.87 -21.25 -7.66
C LYS A 34 -4.62 -20.01 -8.15
N GLN A 35 -5.74 -19.67 -7.53
CA GLN A 35 -6.54 -18.50 -7.87
C GLN A 35 -5.75 -17.20 -7.67
N ASN A 36 -5.00 -17.08 -6.57
CA ASN A 36 -4.13 -15.94 -6.32
C ASN A 36 -3.03 -15.81 -7.37
N LYS A 37 -2.37 -16.92 -7.77
CA LYS A 37 -1.37 -16.91 -8.84
C LYS A 37 -1.96 -16.51 -10.20
N GLU A 38 -3.18 -16.97 -10.51
CA GLU A 38 -3.88 -16.59 -11.73
C GLU A 38 -4.22 -15.09 -11.73
N ILE A 39 -4.75 -14.57 -10.61
CA ILE A 39 -5.03 -13.14 -10.40
C ILE A 39 -3.73 -12.32 -10.52
N GLU A 40 -2.66 -12.72 -9.84
CA GLU A 40 -1.36 -12.07 -9.89
C GLU A 40 -0.78 -12.05 -11.30
N SER A 41 -0.87 -13.16 -12.03
CA SER A 41 -0.38 -13.24 -13.41
C SER A 41 -1.20 -12.40 -14.39
N GLY A 42 -2.53 -12.37 -14.22
CA GLY A 42 -3.43 -11.54 -15.01
C GLY A 42 -3.20 -10.07 -14.74
N LEU A 43 -3.02 -9.72 -13.47
CA LEU A 43 -2.68 -8.38 -13.06
C LEU A 43 -1.30 -7.98 -13.58
N GLN A 44 -0.30 -8.84 -13.49
CA GLN A 44 1.04 -8.56 -14.01
C GLN A 44 1.00 -8.29 -15.52
N LYS A 45 0.24 -9.07 -16.30
CA LYS A 45 0.03 -8.81 -17.73
C LYS A 45 -0.68 -7.49 -17.99
N GLN A 46 -1.72 -7.18 -17.21
CA GLN A 46 -2.40 -5.88 -17.30
C GLN A 46 -1.46 -4.73 -16.96
N LEU A 47 -0.54 -4.94 -16.02
CA LEU A 47 0.44 -3.95 -15.61
C LEU A 47 1.55 -3.76 -16.63
N ASP A 48 2.05 -4.83 -17.24
CA ASP A 48 3.04 -4.74 -18.31
C ASP A 48 2.43 -4.04 -19.54
N ALA A 49 1.20 -4.38 -19.91
CA ALA A 49 0.43 -3.63 -20.91
C ALA A 49 0.21 -2.18 -20.48
N PHE A 50 -0.10 -1.93 -19.21
CA PHE A 50 -0.24 -0.58 -18.65
C PHE A 50 1.06 0.23 -18.68
N PHE A 51 2.24 -0.37 -18.77
CA PHE A 51 3.50 0.35 -18.97
C PHE A 51 3.92 0.44 -20.44
N GLU A 52 3.57 -0.54 -21.28
CA GLU A 52 3.87 -0.58 -22.72
C GLU A 52 2.90 0.27 -23.57
N GLU A 53 1.61 0.27 -23.27
CA GLU A 53 0.58 0.99 -24.05
C GLU A 53 0.57 2.51 -23.81
N VAL A 54 1.30 3.00 -22.80
CA VAL A 54 1.26 4.43 -22.50
C VAL A 54 2.13 5.21 -23.47
N ARG A 55 1.47 6.12 -24.18
CA ARG A 55 2.10 7.15 -25.02
C ARG A 55 3.06 7.97 -24.16
N HIS A 56 4.34 7.59 -24.14
CA HIS A 56 5.38 8.18 -23.28
C HIS A 56 5.36 9.71 -23.31
N ARG A 57 5.18 10.30 -24.49
CA ARG A 57 5.11 11.75 -24.67
C ARG A 57 3.99 12.39 -23.86
N GLU A 58 2.80 11.80 -23.85
CA GLU A 58 1.62 12.38 -23.22
C GLU A 58 1.68 12.35 -21.71
N ILE A 59 2.31 11.31 -21.13
CA ILE A 59 2.59 11.30 -19.69
C ILE A 59 3.42 12.52 -19.31
N TYR A 60 4.53 12.76 -20.02
CA TYR A 60 5.42 13.86 -19.67
C TYR A 60 4.78 15.21 -19.95
N GLU A 61 4.05 15.37 -21.06
CA GLU A 61 3.25 16.57 -21.33
C GLU A 61 2.22 16.81 -20.22
N PHE A 62 1.61 15.76 -19.69
CA PHE A 62 0.66 15.86 -18.59
C PHE A 62 1.34 16.32 -17.28
N ILE A 63 2.52 15.79 -16.95
CA ILE A 63 3.30 16.26 -15.79
C ILE A 63 3.69 17.73 -15.99
N ILE A 64 4.23 18.09 -17.15
CA ILE A 64 4.69 19.45 -17.49
C ILE A 64 3.54 20.46 -17.44
N LYS A 65 2.35 20.06 -17.87
CA LYS A 65 1.14 20.90 -17.81
C LYS A 65 0.82 21.34 -16.38
N HIS A 66 1.08 20.49 -15.39
CA HIS A 66 0.66 20.71 -14.01
C HIS A 66 1.78 21.13 -13.06
N ARG A 67 3.04 20.82 -13.37
CA ARG A 67 4.21 21.29 -12.61
C ARG A 67 4.96 22.36 -13.40
N PRO A 68 4.89 23.65 -12.99
CA PRO A 68 5.62 24.73 -13.65
C PRO A 68 7.14 24.54 -13.59
N GLY A 69 7.87 24.99 -14.61
CA GLY A 69 9.34 24.98 -14.64
C GLY A 69 9.91 24.29 -15.87
N LYS A 70 11.24 24.14 -15.94
CA LYS A 70 11.92 23.58 -17.11
C LYS A 70 12.25 22.11 -16.90
N PRO A 71 11.60 21.17 -17.62
CA PRO A 71 11.95 19.75 -17.54
C PRO A 71 13.35 19.51 -18.12
N VAL A 72 14.07 18.57 -17.54
CA VAL A 72 15.45 18.20 -17.90
C VAL A 72 15.47 16.84 -18.56
N ARG A 73 15.04 15.79 -17.83
CA ARG A 73 15.01 14.41 -18.32
C ARG A 73 14.04 13.55 -17.53
N ALA A 74 13.57 12.48 -18.17
CA ALA A 74 12.83 11.44 -17.49
C ALA A 74 13.72 10.66 -16.50
N GLY A 75 13.18 10.36 -15.33
CA GLY A 75 13.82 9.44 -14.38
C GLY A 75 13.39 7.98 -14.63
N PRO A 76 13.98 7.02 -13.92
CA PRO A 76 13.57 5.61 -14.00
C PRO A 76 12.13 5.46 -13.48
N ARG A 77 11.29 4.74 -14.22
CA ARG A 77 9.95 4.39 -13.75
C ARG A 77 10.07 3.44 -12.57
N LEU A 78 9.32 3.72 -11.51
CA LEU A 78 9.31 2.93 -10.29
C LEU A 78 7.94 2.28 -10.13
N ARG A 79 7.93 1.09 -9.53
CA ARG A 79 6.72 0.35 -9.22
C ARG A 79 6.81 -0.18 -7.79
N GLY A 80 5.84 0.19 -6.97
CA GLY A 80 5.58 -0.45 -5.68
C GLY A 80 4.40 -1.42 -5.78
N SER A 81 3.95 -1.92 -4.63
CA SER A 81 2.81 -2.86 -4.57
C SER A 81 1.47 -2.24 -4.98
N TYR A 82 1.29 -0.94 -4.72
CA TYR A 82 0.00 -0.24 -4.94
C TYR A 82 0.05 0.83 -6.03
N ASN A 83 1.24 1.32 -6.38
CA ASN A 83 1.39 2.49 -7.23
C ASN A 83 2.52 2.30 -8.24
N ALA A 84 2.35 2.87 -9.43
CA ALA A 84 3.44 3.18 -10.35
C ALA A 84 3.81 4.66 -10.22
N ILE A 85 5.10 4.97 -10.31
CA ILE A 85 5.64 6.32 -10.22
C ILE A 85 6.46 6.59 -11.48
N ILE A 86 6.18 7.71 -12.13
CA ILE A 86 6.82 8.14 -13.37
C ILE A 86 7.46 9.50 -13.10
N PRO A 87 8.74 9.52 -12.69
CA PRO A 87 9.43 10.75 -12.33
C PRO A 87 9.91 11.54 -13.55
N LEU A 88 9.94 12.85 -13.40
CA LEU A 88 10.46 13.82 -14.35
C LEU A 88 11.33 14.83 -13.59
N GLU A 89 12.60 14.92 -13.95
CA GLU A 89 13.53 15.88 -13.39
C GLU A 89 13.32 17.26 -14.01
N TYR A 90 13.44 18.30 -13.18
CA TYR A 90 13.39 19.71 -13.56
C TYR A 90 14.68 20.41 -13.14
N THR A 91 14.92 21.61 -13.66
CA THR A 91 16.12 22.39 -13.31
C THR A 91 16.17 22.82 -11.83
N ASP A 92 15.02 22.84 -11.16
CA ASP A 92 14.79 23.34 -9.81
C ASP A 92 14.17 22.28 -8.87
N GLY A 93 14.26 20.99 -9.22
CA GLY A 93 13.74 19.90 -8.41
C GLY A 93 13.27 18.73 -9.27
N SER A 94 12.39 17.88 -8.72
CA SER A 94 11.82 16.75 -9.44
C SER A 94 10.34 16.61 -9.11
N ALA A 95 9.55 16.15 -10.07
CA ALA A 95 8.14 15.82 -9.88
C ALA A 95 7.87 14.40 -10.38
N ALA A 96 6.76 13.81 -9.97
CA ALA A 96 6.34 12.53 -10.50
C ALA A 96 4.83 12.48 -10.70
N LEU A 97 4.42 11.78 -11.76
CA LEU A 97 3.08 11.23 -11.86
C LEU A 97 3.06 9.90 -11.10
N ARG A 98 2.21 9.82 -10.07
CA ARG A 98 1.91 8.58 -9.38
C ARG A 98 0.50 8.13 -9.74
N VAL A 99 0.36 6.89 -10.17
CA VAL A 99 -0.92 6.26 -10.54
C VAL A 99 -1.15 5.00 -9.72
N ARG A 100 -2.42 4.74 -9.36
CA ARG A 100 -2.79 3.50 -8.66
C ARG A 100 -2.73 2.32 -9.62
N LEU A 101 -2.15 1.22 -9.17
CA LEU A 101 -2.17 -0.04 -9.93
C LEU A 101 -3.60 -0.62 -9.87
N PRO A 102 -4.15 -1.08 -11.01
CA PRO A 102 -5.44 -1.76 -11.04
C PRO A 102 -5.51 -2.93 -10.06
N GLY A 103 -6.68 -3.19 -9.49
CA GLY A 103 -6.93 -4.37 -8.65
C GLY A 103 -6.22 -4.39 -7.28
N GLN A 104 -5.31 -3.46 -6.99
CA GLN A 104 -4.57 -3.44 -5.72
C GLN A 104 -5.28 -2.65 -4.61
N THR A 105 -6.24 -1.81 -4.97
CA THR A 105 -6.98 -0.98 -4.02
C THR A 105 -8.49 -1.09 -4.26
N ALA A 106 -9.25 -1.41 -3.21
CA ALA A 106 -10.71 -1.55 -3.26
C ALA A 106 -11.44 -0.27 -3.70
N PHE A 107 -10.96 0.89 -3.22
CA PHE A 107 -11.55 2.20 -3.49
C PHE A 107 -10.46 3.18 -3.96
N PRO A 108 -9.98 3.07 -5.21
CA PRO A 108 -8.77 3.77 -5.63
C PRO A 108 -8.99 5.30 -5.71
N ASP A 109 -10.18 5.76 -6.11
CA ASP A 109 -10.54 7.18 -6.12
C ASP A 109 -10.64 7.79 -4.72
N GLU A 110 -11.33 7.10 -3.80
CA GLU A 110 -11.41 7.47 -2.39
C GLU A 110 -10.02 7.55 -1.77
N ALA A 111 -9.17 6.56 -2.02
CA ALA A 111 -7.83 6.50 -1.47
C ALA A 111 -6.95 7.66 -1.95
N VAL A 112 -7.02 8.04 -3.22
CA VAL A 112 -6.30 9.21 -3.74
C VAL A 112 -6.81 10.51 -3.10
N ARG A 113 -8.13 10.70 -2.97
CA ARG A 113 -8.70 11.87 -2.28
C ARG A 113 -8.17 12.02 -0.85
N VAL A 114 -8.23 10.92 -0.10
CA VAL A 114 -7.77 10.88 1.30
C VAL A 114 -6.27 11.14 1.39
N GLU A 115 -5.48 10.56 0.51
CA GLU A 115 -4.03 10.74 0.51
C GLU A 115 -3.61 12.18 0.19
N VAL A 116 -4.25 12.81 -0.80
CA VAL A 116 -4.02 14.22 -1.11
C VAL A 116 -4.40 15.12 0.06
N ALA A 117 -5.58 14.91 0.65
CA ALA A 117 -6.01 15.69 1.81
C ALA A 117 -5.03 15.55 2.98
N THR A 118 -4.51 14.34 3.19
CA THR A 118 -3.52 14.04 4.24
C THR A 118 -2.18 14.71 3.98
N LEU A 119 -1.64 14.63 2.76
CA LEU A 119 -0.38 15.28 2.38
C LEU A 119 -0.46 16.80 2.59
N ARG A 120 -1.52 17.43 2.08
CA ARG A 120 -1.74 18.88 2.23
C ARG A 120 -1.94 19.29 3.69
N TYR A 121 -2.61 18.47 4.48
CA TYR A 121 -2.80 18.72 5.91
C TYR A 121 -1.46 18.68 6.66
N ILE A 122 -0.64 17.65 6.42
CA ILE A 122 0.68 17.52 7.06
C ILE A 122 1.60 18.66 6.63
N GLU A 123 1.62 18.99 5.33
CA GLU A 123 2.40 20.10 4.78
C GLU A 123 2.04 21.44 5.44
N LYS A 124 0.75 21.69 5.68
CA LYS A 124 0.26 22.93 6.28
C LYS A 124 0.51 23.01 7.79
N MET A 125 0.40 21.89 8.49
CA MET A 125 0.33 21.86 9.96
C MET A 125 1.64 21.50 10.65
N THR A 126 2.64 21.04 9.89
CA THR A 126 3.90 20.55 10.44
C THR A 126 5.10 21.07 9.65
N SER A 127 6.31 20.86 10.18
CA SER A 127 7.55 21.09 9.44
C SER A 127 8.07 19.82 8.76
N ILE A 128 7.26 18.76 8.69
CA ILE A 128 7.68 17.49 8.08
C ILE A 128 7.79 17.69 6.57
N PRO A 129 8.92 17.35 5.94
CA PRO A 129 9.04 17.42 4.49
C PRO A 129 8.19 16.31 3.87
N VAL A 130 7.04 16.69 3.32
CA VAL A 130 6.17 15.82 2.52
C VAL A 130 6.13 16.32 1.07
N PRO A 131 5.87 15.44 0.08
CA PRO A 131 5.75 15.88 -1.30
C PRO A 131 4.65 16.92 -1.50
N HIS A 132 4.97 18.06 -2.13
CA HIS A 132 3.97 19.05 -2.51
C HIS A 132 3.07 18.49 -3.62
N VAL A 133 1.75 18.63 -3.48
CA VAL A 133 0.77 18.13 -4.46
C VAL A 133 0.41 19.23 -5.47
N TYR A 134 0.94 19.15 -6.69
CA TYR A 134 0.63 20.05 -7.79
C TYR A 134 -0.77 19.81 -8.37
N HIS A 135 -1.10 18.55 -8.63
CA HIS A 135 -2.40 18.17 -9.16
C HIS A 135 -2.73 16.71 -8.80
N TRP A 136 -3.98 16.33 -8.94
CA TRP A 136 -4.48 14.98 -8.70
C TRP A 136 -5.86 14.85 -9.34
N GLY A 137 -6.33 13.63 -9.50
CA GLY A 137 -7.69 13.38 -9.97
C GLY A 137 -8.10 11.92 -9.84
N THR A 138 -9.39 11.71 -10.01
CA THR A 138 -10.02 10.39 -10.09
C THR A 138 -9.67 9.69 -11.41
N ALA A 139 -10.02 8.40 -11.51
CA ALA A 139 -9.85 7.64 -12.75
C ALA A 139 -10.54 8.31 -13.94
N ALA A 140 -11.76 8.83 -13.75
CA ALA A 140 -12.53 9.50 -14.80
C ALA A 140 -11.91 10.83 -15.24
N GLU A 141 -11.15 11.49 -14.36
CA GLU A 141 -10.47 12.75 -14.62
C GLU A 141 -9.07 12.57 -15.21
N ASN A 142 -8.55 11.33 -15.27
CA ASN A 142 -7.23 11.07 -15.81
C ASN A 142 -7.28 10.97 -17.34
N PRO A 143 -6.76 11.97 -18.10
CA PRO A 143 -6.83 11.97 -19.56
C PRO A 143 -5.99 10.85 -20.20
N LEU A 144 -5.11 10.21 -19.43
CA LEU A 144 -4.27 9.11 -19.89
C LEU A 144 -4.97 7.75 -19.74
N GLY A 145 -6.14 7.69 -19.07
CA GLY A 145 -6.84 6.43 -18.79
C GLY A 145 -6.11 5.51 -17.80
N LEU A 146 -5.14 6.04 -17.05
CA LEU A 146 -4.27 5.27 -16.16
C LEU A 146 -4.84 5.05 -14.75
N GLY A 147 -6.13 5.34 -14.54
CA GLY A 147 -6.76 5.31 -13.22
C GLY A 147 -6.44 6.54 -12.36
N PRO A 148 -6.73 6.50 -11.06
CA PRO A 148 -6.59 7.66 -10.18
C PRO A 148 -5.12 8.02 -9.97
N TYR A 149 -4.84 9.31 -9.85
CA TYR A 149 -3.45 9.81 -9.93
C TYR A 149 -3.17 11.01 -9.03
N ILE A 150 -1.88 11.21 -8.76
CA ILE A 150 -1.33 12.41 -8.13
C ILE A 150 -0.10 12.86 -8.92
N ILE A 151 -0.02 14.14 -9.26
CA ILE A 151 1.18 14.83 -9.72
C ILE A 151 1.71 15.61 -8.52
N MET A 152 2.87 15.21 -8.00
CA MET A 152 3.47 15.77 -6.79
C MET A 152 4.98 15.85 -6.94
N ASP A 153 5.64 16.49 -5.97
CA ASP A 153 7.09 16.44 -5.87
C ASP A 153 7.59 14.99 -5.83
N TYR A 154 8.75 14.79 -6.44
CA TYR A 154 9.55 13.60 -6.22
C TYR A 154 10.74 14.00 -5.36
N ILE A 155 10.76 13.54 -4.10
CA ILE A 155 11.84 13.85 -3.16
C ILE A 155 13.05 12.97 -3.53
N PRO A 156 14.13 13.56 -4.07
CA PRO A 156 15.32 12.79 -4.42
C PRO A 156 15.97 12.22 -3.16
N HIS A 157 16.33 10.95 -3.20
CA HIS A 157 17.00 10.26 -2.11
C HIS A 157 17.99 9.26 -2.70
N GLU A 158 19.14 9.09 -2.05
CA GLU A 158 20.16 8.13 -2.48
C GLU A 158 19.86 6.72 -1.98
N ASN A 159 19.39 6.59 -0.74
CA ASN A 159 19.17 5.31 -0.07
C ASN A 159 17.90 5.38 0.79
N SER A 160 17.27 4.23 1.00
CA SER A 160 16.24 4.09 2.03
C SER A 160 16.86 3.96 3.42
N LEU A 161 16.03 4.11 4.47
CA LEU A 161 16.47 3.83 5.84
C LEU A 161 16.84 2.34 6.02
N GLU A 162 16.15 1.45 5.32
CA GLU A 162 16.46 0.02 5.32
C GLU A 162 17.86 -0.23 4.75
N ASP A 163 18.18 0.32 3.57
CA ASP A 163 19.50 0.21 2.95
C ASP A 163 20.61 0.73 3.88
N LEU A 164 20.32 1.77 4.64
CA LEU A 164 21.27 2.41 5.55
C LEU A 164 21.54 1.60 6.82
N LEU A 165 20.55 0.83 7.27
CA LEU A 165 20.59 0.03 8.51
C LEU A 165 20.98 -1.43 8.26
N ARG A 166 20.96 -1.88 7.00
CA ARG A 166 21.26 -3.25 6.60
C ARG A 166 22.73 -3.61 6.83
N ASP A 167 22.97 -4.84 7.31
CA ASP A 167 24.30 -5.43 7.37
C ASP A 167 24.86 -5.67 5.94
N PRO A 168 25.95 -4.99 5.55
CA PRO A 168 26.53 -5.14 4.22
C PRO A 168 27.18 -6.52 3.99
N THR A 169 27.41 -7.29 5.06
CA THR A 169 28.05 -8.62 5.01
C THR A 169 27.04 -9.75 4.82
N VAL A 170 25.74 -9.47 4.97
CA VAL A 170 24.68 -10.47 4.90
C VAL A 170 23.93 -10.38 3.57
N PRO A 171 23.62 -11.51 2.91
CA PRO A 171 22.81 -11.52 1.70
C PRO A 171 21.42 -10.90 1.90
N ASP A 172 20.91 -10.22 0.86
CA ASP A 172 19.69 -9.39 0.86
C ASP A 172 18.43 -10.02 1.50
N TYR A 173 18.30 -11.34 1.51
CA TYR A 173 17.09 -12.03 1.97
C TYR A 173 17.01 -12.25 3.49
N LYS A 174 18.02 -11.85 4.28
CA LYS A 174 18.04 -12.09 5.73
C LYS A 174 17.66 -10.88 6.60
N GLY A 175 17.61 -9.66 6.04
CA GLY A 175 17.10 -8.48 6.75
C GLY A 175 17.82 -8.14 8.07
N ASP A 176 19.06 -8.60 8.24
CA ASP A 176 19.82 -8.37 9.47
C ASP A 176 20.29 -6.91 9.55
N LEU A 177 20.13 -6.30 10.73
CA LEU A 177 20.61 -4.95 11.03
C LEU A 177 22.12 -4.98 11.24
N ASP A 178 22.86 -4.03 10.66
CA ASP A 178 24.31 -3.90 10.86
C ASP A 178 24.61 -3.64 12.35
N PRO A 179 25.29 -4.57 13.05
CA PRO A 179 25.62 -4.39 14.46
C PRO A 179 26.72 -3.34 14.69
N ASN A 180 27.41 -2.92 13.63
CA ASN A 180 28.55 -2.00 13.69
C ASN A 180 28.19 -0.56 13.30
N ILE A 181 26.89 -0.23 13.20
CA ILE A 181 26.46 1.14 12.91
C ILE A 181 27.00 2.08 14.00
N PRO A 182 27.71 3.16 13.64
CA PRO A 182 28.19 4.14 14.60
C PRO A 182 27.04 4.70 15.44
N ARG A 183 27.20 4.70 16.77
CA ARG A 183 26.15 5.10 17.71
C ARG A 183 25.62 6.51 17.44
N ASP A 184 26.49 7.42 17.04
CA ASP A 184 26.13 8.81 16.69
C ASP A 184 25.24 8.87 15.45
N LYS A 185 25.48 8.01 14.44
CA LYS A 185 24.64 7.89 13.25
C LYS A 185 23.25 7.37 13.64
N LEU A 186 23.20 6.33 14.46
CA LEU A 186 21.95 5.76 14.94
C LEU A 186 21.14 6.77 15.76
N GLU A 187 21.80 7.50 16.66
CA GLU A 187 21.16 8.55 17.46
C GLU A 187 20.55 9.65 16.59
N ARG A 188 21.26 10.09 15.53
CA ARG A 188 20.71 11.08 14.58
C ARG A 188 19.44 10.58 13.89
N LEU A 189 19.44 9.32 13.43
CA LEU A 189 18.28 8.72 12.75
C LEU A 189 17.07 8.62 13.69
N TYR A 190 17.26 8.09 14.90
CA TYR A 190 16.17 8.02 15.87
C TYR A 190 15.65 9.40 16.28
N ARG A 191 16.54 10.39 16.41
CA ARG A 191 16.13 11.77 16.70
C ARG A 191 15.26 12.35 15.60
N GLN A 192 15.60 12.11 14.33
CA GLN A 192 14.78 12.54 13.19
C GLN A 192 13.41 11.84 13.17
N ALA A 193 13.39 10.52 13.34
CA ALA A 193 12.15 9.73 13.41
C ALA A 193 11.25 10.18 14.57
N ALA A 194 11.83 10.37 15.77
CA ALA A 194 11.10 10.87 16.93
C ALA A 194 10.51 12.26 16.66
N ASN A 195 11.25 13.16 16.01
CA ASN A 195 10.74 14.48 15.66
C ASN A 195 9.56 14.43 14.69
N VAL A 196 9.55 13.48 13.74
CA VAL A 196 8.40 13.26 12.84
C VAL A 196 7.21 12.72 13.62
N ILE A 197 7.40 11.67 14.42
CA ILE A 197 6.34 11.04 15.22
C ILE A 197 5.70 12.03 16.19
N LEU A 198 6.50 12.84 16.87
CA LEU A 198 6.02 13.85 17.83
C LEU A 198 5.23 14.98 17.17
N GLN A 199 5.50 15.29 15.90
CA GLN A 199 4.71 16.26 15.15
C GLN A 199 3.39 15.64 14.69
N LEU A 200 3.43 14.43 14.13
CA LEU A 200 2.22 13.70 13.73
C LEU A 200 1.29 13.42 14.91
N SER A 201 1.82 13.11 16.09
CA SER A 201 1.01 12.83 17.28
C SER A 201 0.21 14.03 17.78
N LYS A 202 0.60 15.25 17.38
CA LYS A 202 -0.14 16.48 17.74
C LYS A 202 -1.28 16.79 16.76
N LEU A 203 -1.36 16.04 15.65
CA LEU A 203 -2.41 16.19 14.65
C LEU A 203 -3.66 15.42 15.09
N GLU A 204 -4.31 15.92 16.12
CA GLU A 204 -5.51 15.29 16.69
C GLU A 204 -6.79 15.72 15.95
N MET A 205 -7.73 14.79 15.82
CA MET A 205 -9.04 15.01 15.21
C MET A 205 -10.14 14.46 16.13
N PRO A 206 -11.33 15.08 16.18
CA PRO A 206 -12.39 14.70 17.12
C PRO A 206 -13.10 13.39 16.78
N LYS A 207 -12.82 12.81 15.60
CA LYS A 207 -13.45 11.59 15.10
C LYS A 207 -12.42 10.69 14.43
N ILE A 208 -12.73 9.42 14.37
CA ILE A 208 -12.01 8.41 13.60
C ILE A 208 -12.64 8.32 12.21
N GLY A 209 -11.80 8.45 11.19
CA GLY A 209 -12.17 8.45 9.79
C GLY A 209 -10.99 8.90 8.93
N SER A 210 -11.27 9.16 7.66
CA SER A 210 -10.31 9.68 6.71
C SER A 210 -10.45 11.19 6.51
N LEU A 211 -9.32 11.84 6.29
CA LEU A 211 -9.26 13.28 6.04
C LEU A 211 -9.89 13.64 4.70
N GLN A 212 -10.61 14.75 4.71
CA GLN A 212 -11.14 15.42 3.53
C GLN A 212 -10.76 16.88 3.56
N GLN A 213 -10.47 17.42 2.39
CA GLN A 213 -10.22 18.84 2.19
C GLN A 213 -11.49 19.51 1.66
N GLN A 214 -11.94 20.57 2.34
CA GLN A 214 -13.03 21.44 1.89
C GLN A 214 -12.49 22.87 1.80
N GLY A 215 -12.15 23.30 0.58
CA GLY A 215 -11.42 24.55 0.38
C GLY A 215 -10.07 24.51 1.11
N ASP A 216 -9.83 25.47 2.01
CA ASP A 216 -8.61 25.55 2.82
C ASP A 216 -8.72 24.85 4.18
N SER A 217 -9.88 24.26 4.47
CA SER A 217 -10.17 23.56 5.72
C SER A 217 -10.03 22.05 5.57
N PHE A 218 -9.69 21.39 6.68
CA PHE A 218 -9.52 19.95 6.75
C PHE A 218 -10.44 19.40 7.84
N GLY A 219 -11.03 18.24 7.60
CA GLY A 219 -11.89 17.57 8.56
C GLY A 219 -12.03 16.09 8.26
N ILE A 220 -12.58 15.36 9.22
CA ILE A 220 -12.90 13.94 9.04
C ILE A 220 -14.28 13.84 8.38
N GLY A 221 -14.32 13.27 7.18
CA GLY A 221 -15.53 13.24 6.36
C GLY A 221 -15.83 11.90 5.68
N SER A 222 -14.88 10.96 5.69
CA SER A 222 -15.11 9.62 5.15
C SER A 222 -14.65 8.50 6.07
N ARG A 223 -15.07 7.28 5.73
CA ARG A 223 -14.68 6.05 6.42
C ARG A 223 -13.17 5.87 6.46
N PRO A 224 -12.63 5.22 7.51
CA PRO A 224 -11.24 4.78 7.53
C PRO A 224 -10.95 3.84 6.35
N LEU A 225 -9.87 4.09 5.61
CA LEU A 225 -9.40 3.22 4.53
C LEU A 225 -8.20 2.41 4.99
N THR A 226 -8.47 1.38 5.80
CA THR A 226 -7.42 0.52 6.36
C THR A 226 -7.07 -0.63 5.46
N GLN A 227 -5.87 -1.18 5.63
CA GLN A 227 -5.41 -2.39 4.94
C GLN A 227 -6.40 -3.56 5.06
N ASP A 228 -6.91 -3.87 6.25
CA ASP A 228 -7.85 -4.99 6.42
C ASP A 228 -9.13 -4.85 5.56
N LEU A 229 -9.67 -3.63 5.45
CA LEU A 229 -10.85 -3.35 4.62
C LEU A 229 -10.52 -3.50 3.14
N ASN A 230 -9.31 -3.11 2.73
CA ASN A 230 -8.83 -3.33 1.38
C ASN A 230 -8.74 -4.84 1.08
N ASP A 231 -8.15 -5.60 1.99
CA ASP A 231 -7.88 -7.02 1.80
C ASP A 231 -9.17 -7.85 1.81
N LEU A 232 -10.17 -7.48 2.61
CA LEU A 232 -11.50 -8.10 2.55
C LEU A 232 -12.10 -8.03 1.15
N VAL A 233 -11.95 -6.90 0.45
CA VAL A 233 -12.49 -6.73 -0.90
C VAL A 233 -11.59 -7.37 -1.94
N VAL A 234 -10.31 -7.01 -1.95
CA VAL A 234 -9.36 -7.38 -3.01
C VAL A 234 -9.01 -8.87 -2.95
N GLN A 235 -8.82 -9.43 -1.75
CA GLN A 235 -8.40 -10.82 -1.55
C GLN A 235 -9.56 -11.68 -1.05
N GLY A 236 -10.39 -11.15 -0.16
CA GLY A 236 -11.52 -11.87 0.45
C GLY A 236 -12.77 -11.97 -0.43
N GLY A 237 -12.83 -11.25 -1.56
CA GLY A 237 -13.99 -11.26 -2.46
C GLY A 237 -15.26 -10.64 -1.87
N ILE A 238 -15.13 -9.91 -0.75
CA ILE A 238 -16.26 -9.26 -0.09
C ILE A 238 -16.76 -8.10 -0.97
N PRO A 239 -18.07 -8.03 -1.30
CA PRO A 239 -18.58 -6.94 -2.11
C PRO A 239 -18.36 -5.59 -1.43
N PRO A 240 -17.84 -4.56 -2.14
CA PRO A 240 -17.59 -3.25 -1.56
C PRO A 240 -18.82 -2.58 -0.91
N SER A 241 -20.02 -2.94 -1.38
CA SER A 241 -21.31 -2.48 -0.84
C SER A 241 -21.62 -2.97 0.57
N THR A 242 -20.93 -4.02 1.02
CA THR A 242 -21.08 -4.54 2.39
C THR A 242 -20.25 -3.77 3.39
N LEU A 243 -19.24 -3.01 2.96
CA LEU A 243 -18.40 -2.20 3.85
C LEU A 243 -19.14 -0.94 4.34
N PRO A 244 -18.65 -0.26 5.40
CA PRO A 244 -19.25 0.99 5.86
C PRO A 244 -19.41 1.99 4.71
N PRO A 245 -20.48 2.79 4.68
CA PRO A 245 -20.67 3.78 3.61
C PRO A 245 -19.52 4.81 3.61
N GLU A 246 -19.27 5.44 2.46
CA GLU A 246 -18.16 6.40 2.29
C GLU A 246 -18.16 7.48 3.36
N ASN A 247 -19.32 7.96 3.82
CA ASN A 247 -19.47 9.01 4.82
C ASN A 247 -19.44 8.53 6.29
N ALA A 248 -19.17 7.25 6.55
CA ALA A 248 -19.12 6.73 7.92
C ALA A 248 -17.95 7.34 8.70
N THR A 249 -18.21 7.84 9.91
CA THR A 249 -17.19 8.35 10.84
C THR A 249 -17.56 7.93 12.25
N TYR A 250 -16.57 7.79 13.13
CA TYR A 250 -16.78 7.22 14.46
C TYR A 250 -16.26 8.16 15.54
N SER A 251 -16.94 8.24 16.67
CA SER A 251 -16.52 9.11 17.78
C SER A 251 -15.55 8.38 18.73
N THR A 252 -15.58 7.04 18.73
CA THR A 252 -14.75 6.20 19.61
C THR A 252 -14.11 5.05 18.84
N SER A 253 -13.03 4.49 19.40
CA SER A 253 -12.41 3.27 18.89
C SER A 253 -13.37 2.08 18.89
N ASP A 254 -14.23 2.00 19.90
CA ASP A 254 -15.17 0.89 20.06
C ASP A 254 -16.21 0.89 18.93
N GLU A 255 -16.79 2.05 18.61
CA GLU A 255 -17.70 2.20 17.47
C GLU A 255 -17.04 1.79 16.15
N CYS A 256 -15.80 2.25 15.93
CA CYS A 256 -15.03 1.91 14.73
C CYS A 256 -14.73 0.40 14.66
N ASN A 257 -14.31 -0.20 15.76
CA ASN A 257 -13.97 -1.63 15.83
C ASN A 257 -15.21 -2.52 15.69
N CYS A 258 -16.33 -2.17 16.32
CA CYS A 258 -17.60 -2.86 16.15
C CYS A 258 -18.06 -2.83 14.70
N ALA A 259 -17.98 -1.66 14.05
CA ALA A 259 -18.31 -1.56 12.63
C ALA A 259 -17.44 -2.50 11.79
N ARG A 260 -16.12 -2.55 12.00
CA ARG A 260 -15.23 -3.48 11.29
C ARG A 260 -15.57 -4.96 11.54
N ALA A 261 -15.87 -5.32 12.79
CA ALA A 261 -16.14 -6.70 13.20
C ALA A 261 -17.43 -7.26 12.60
N SER A 262 -18.45 -6.41 12.38
CA SER A 262 -19.73 -6.81 11.78
C SER A 262 -19.60 -7.45 10.38
N PHE A 263 -18.48 -7.25 9.69
CA PHE A 263 -18.23 -7.81 8.35
C PHE A 263 -17.34 -9.06 8.36
N SER A 264 -16.78 -9.43 9.51
CA SER A 264 -15.91 -10.61 9.65
C SER A 264 -16.68 -11.90 10.00
N THR A 265 -17.98 -11.82 10.26
CA THR A 265 -18.83 -12.99 10.50
C THR A 265 -19.26 -13.62 9.18
N PRO A 266 -19.09 -14.95 8.99
CA PRO A 266 -19.53 -15.63 7.79
C PRO A 266 -21.03 -15.44 7.61
N LEU A 267 -21.46 -15.13 6.38
CA LEU A 267 -22.84 -15.37 5.97
C LEU A 267 -23.09 -16.87 6.14
N ALA A 268 -24.02 -17.20 7.03
CA ALA A 268 -24.47 -18.57 7.29
C ALA A 268 -25.17 -19.18 6.07
#